data_AF-A0A920MWI7-F1
#
_entry.id   AF-A0A920MWI7-F1
#
_cell.length_a   1.000
_cell.length_b   1.000
_cell.length_c   1.000
_cell.angle_alpha   90.00
_cell.angle_beta   90.00
_cell.angle_gamma   90.00
#
_symmetry.space_group_name_H-M   'P 1'
#
loop_
_entity.id
_entity.type
_entity.pdbx_description
1 polymer ?
#
loop_
_entity_poly.entity_id
_entity_poly.type
_entity_poly.pdbx_seq_one_letter_code
_entity_poly.pdbx_strand_id
1 'polypeptide(L)' 'MRRILRKIAEGDFDNMGDISTLADPTVVDSLINNESN' A
#
# COMPACT_ATOMS: atom_id res chain seq x y z
N MET A 1 5.48 1.43 7.44
CA MET A 1 4.38 0.50 7.10
C MET A 1 3.01 0.87 7.66
N ARG A 2 2.82 1.26 8.93
CA ARG A 2 1.47 1.64 9.45
C ARG A 2 0.77 2.75 8.65
N ARG A 3 1.54 3.73 8.14
CA ARG A 3 1.03 4.79 7.25
C ARG A 3 0.45 4.23 5.95
N ILE A 4 1.16 3.28 5.32
CA ILE A 4 0.77 2.69 4.03
C ILE A 4 -0.50 1.86 4.21
N LEU A 5 -0.56 1.01 5.24
CA LEU A 5 -1.76 0.23 5.54
C LEU A 5 -2.99 1.12 5.80
N ARG A 6 -2.81 2.25 6.48
CA ARG A 6 -3.89 3.23 6.68
C ARG A 6 -4.33 3.89 5.38
N LYS A 7 -3.39 4.31 4.52
CA LYS A 7 -3.68 4.85 3.18
C LYS A 7 -4.44 3.85 2.31
N ILE A 8 -4.05 2.57 2.35
CA ILE A 8 -4.76 1.48 1.66
C ILE A 8 -6.19 1.36 2.18
N ALA A 9 -6.38 1.33 3.51
CA ALA A 9 -7.70 1.24 4.12
C ALA A 9 -8.57 2.50 3.89
N GLU A 10 -7.95 3.66 3.67
CA GLU A 10 -8.63 4.91 3.31
C GLU A 10 -8.95 5.00 1.80
N GLY A 11 -8.44 4.06 0.97
CA GLY A 11 -8.59 4.08 -0.49
C GLY A 11 -7.76 5.14 -1.21
N ASP A 12 -6.77 5.74 -0.54
CA ASP A 12 -5.92 6.82 -1.06
C ASP A 12 -4.56 6.27 -1.48
N PHE A 13 -4.44 5.94 -2.77
CA PHE A 13 -3.24 5.33 -3.37
C PHE A 13 -2.29 6.33 -4.02
N ASP A 14 -2.76 7.54 -4.36
CA ASP A 14 -1.99 8.54 -5.11
C ASP A 14 -0.83 9.15 -4.29
N ASN A 15 -0.89 9.06 -2.96
CA ASN A 15 0.08 9.67 -2.04
C ASN A 15 0.71 8.68 -1.05
N MET A 16 1.11 7.48 -1.52
CA MET A 16 1.87 6.52 -0.71
C MET A 16 3.26 7.03 -0.31
N GLY A 17 3.85 7.90 -1.14
CA GLY A 17 5.25 8.31 -1.06
C GLY A 17 6.21 7.19 -1.46
N ASP A 18 7.51 7.35 -1.15
CA ASP A 18 8.52 6.35 -1.50
C ASP A 18 8.38 5.06 -0.68
N ILE A 19 8.12 3.95 -1.37
CA ILE A 19 7.98 2.61 -0.83
C ILE A 19 9.22 1.73 -1.10
N SER A 20 10.26 2.26 -1.74
CA SER A 20 11.51 1.54 -2.06
C SER A 20 12.28 1.06 -0.82
N THR A 21 11.98 1.63 0.34
CA THR A 21 12.55 1.24 1.64
C THR A 21 11.86 0.03 2.27
N LEU A 22 10.77 -0.46 1.68
CA LEU A 22 10.17 -1.72 2.10
C LEU A 22 11.09 -2.89 1.72
N ALA A 23 11.15 -3.91 2.58
CA ALA A 23 11.86 -5.15 2.27
C ALA A 23 11.35 -5.81 0.98
N ASP A 24 10.06 -5.63 0.72
CA ASP A 24 9.41 -5.98 -0.54
C ASP A 24 8.37 -4.89 -0.86
N PRO A 25 8.51 -4.13 -1.96
CA PRO A 25 7.48 -3.17 -2.38
C PRO A 25 6.23 -3.84 -2.96
N THR A 26 6.33 -5.07 -3.48
CA THR A 26 5.24 -5.75 -4.21
C THR A 26 4.06 -6.17 -3.32
N VAL A 27 4.28 -6.24 -2.01
CA VAL A 27 3.18 -6.47 -1.04
C VAL A 27 2.16 -5.35 -1.04
N VAL A 28 2.52 -4.13 -1.42
CA VAL A 28 1.57 -3.01 -1.52
C VAL A 28 0.55 -3.31 -2.62
N ASP A 29 1.01 -3.69 -3.81
CA ASP A 29 0.14 -4.07 -4.93
C ASP A 29 -0.75 -5.28 -4.58
N SER A 30 -0.18 -6.26 -3.89
CA SER A 30 -0.93 -7.46 -3.45
C SER A 30 -2.05 -7.13 -2.47
N LEU A 31 -1.85 -6.15 -1.60
CA LEU A 31 -2.86 -5.69 -0.64
C LEU A 31 -3.96 -4.87 -1.33
N ILE A 32 -3.60 -4.01 -2.29
CA ILE A 32 -4.57 -3.23 -3.08
C ILE A 32 -5.49 -4.15 -3.90
N ASN A 33 -4.91 -5.17 -4.53
CA ASN A 33 -5.67 -6.12 -5.35
C ASN A 33 -6.55 -7.07 -4.52
N ASN A 34 -6.20 -7.36 -3.26
CA ASN A 34 -7.03 -8.19 -2.39
C ASN A 34 -8.33 -7.49 -1.94
N GLU A 35 -8.33 -6.16 -1.78
CA GLU A 35 -9.53 -5.39 -1.42
C GLU A 35 -10.61 -5.36 -2.53
N SER A 36 -10.27 -5.81 -3.75
CA SER A 36 -11.19 -5.79 -4.91
C SER A 36 -11.95 -7.11 -5.14
N ASN A 37 -11.81 -8.11 -4.26
CA ASN A 37 -12.55 -9.38 -4.27
C ASN A 37 -13.58 -9.46 -3.14
#